data_AF-A0A3Q3KEA7-F1
#
_entry.id   AF-A0A3Q3KEA7-F1
#
_cell.length_a   1.000
_cell.length_b   1.000
_cell.length_c   1.000
_cell.angle_alpha   90.00
_cell.angle_beta   90.00
_cell.angle_gamma   90.00
#
_symmetry.space_group_name_H-M   'P 1'
#
loop_
_entity.id
_entity.type
_entity.pdbx_description
1 polymer ?
#
loop_
_entity_poly.entity_id
_entity_poly.type
_entity_poly.pdbx_seq_one_letter_code
_entity_poly.pdbx_strand_id
1 'polypeptide(L)'
;MCTSALTQSLVRRSVRAGHVTNHKYPHINMDIDAINALPCEDFVNIFGNVVEKCPLITAAVWSRRPFANLTALEAAISEFIDALPESGKEGILRCYPDLAGRDLQGDTLTRESREEHARAGLDALSSGEALRMSRLNWEYKVRFGFPFVICARMNDKANILQQLTERCRNERTVERARGIEEVKKISHLRLQSLVLPDAPNAPNKL
;
A
#
# COMPACT_ATOMS: atom_id res chain seq x y z
N MET A 1 -13.49 -27.90 -0.35
CA MET A 1 -13.98 -27.37 -1.65
C MET A 1 -14.38 -25.89 -1.54
N CYS A 2 -13.53 -25.01 -1.00
CA CYS A 2 -13.83 -23.57 -0.83
C CYS A 2 -13.01 -22.63 -1.74
N THR A 3 -12.10 -23.15 -2.54
CA THR A 3 -11.15 -22.34 -3.34
C THR A 3 -11.70 -21.90 -4.70
N SER A 4 -12.85 -22.42 -5.14
CA SER A 4 -13.37 -22.17 -6.50
C SER A 4 -14.49 -21.12 -6.56
N ALA A 5 -15.27 -20.94 -5.50
CA ALA A 5 -16.44 -20.05 -5.52
C ALA A 5 -16.08 -18.57 -5.25
N LEU A 6 -15.05 -18.31 -4.43
CA LEU A 6 -14.62 -16.95 -4.10
C LEU A 6 -13.93 -16.24 -5.29
N THR A 7 -13.15 -16.98 -6.08
CA THR A 7 -12.41 -16.44 -7.23
C THR A 7 -13.34 -16.00 -8.37
N GLN A 8 -14.49 -16.66 -8.56
CA GLN A 8 -15.44 -16.28 -9.61
C GLN A 8 -16.40 -15.14 -9.21
N SER A 9 -16.71 -15.01 -7.91
CA SER A 9 -17.57 -13.92 -7.42
C SER A 9 -16.83 -12.57 -7.37
N LEU A 10 -15.56 -12.57 -6.95
CA LEU A 10 -14.75 -11.35 -6.84
C LEU A 10 -14.35 -10.75 -8.21
N VAL A 11 -14.26 -11.57 -9.26
CA VAL A 11 -13.87 -11.10 -10.61
C VAL A 11 -15.05 -10.51 -11.40
N ARG A 12 -16.31 -10.81 -11.06
CA ARG A 12 -17.49 -10.41 -11.86
C ARG A 12 -18.19 -9.13 -11.43
N ARG A 13 -17.75 -8.45 -10.37
CA ARG A 13 -18.34 -7.16 -9.94
C ARG A 13 -17.27 -6.15 -9.54
N SER A 14 -16.60 -5.54 -10.53
CA SER A 14 -16.02 -4.22 -10.32
C SER A 14 -15.82 -3.47 -11.65
N VAL A 15 -16.94 -3.10 -12.28
CA VAL A 15 -17.03 -1.91 -13.11
C VAL A 15 -18.29 -1.16 -12.68
N ARG A 16 -18.19 -0.46 -11.56
CA ARG A 16 -18.97 0.74 -11.26
C ARG A 16 -18.25 1.51 -10.18
N ALA A 17 -17.67 2.64 -10.56
CA ALA A 17 -17.18 3.65 -9.64
C ALA A 17 -18.35 4.10 -8.76
N GLY A 18 -18.38 3.60 -7.53
CA GLY A 18 -19.26 4.05 -6.47
C GLY A 18 -18.39 4.39 -5.28
N HIS A 19 -18.43 5.65 -4.86
CA HIS A 19 -17.81 6.14 -3.64
C HIS A 19 -18.28 5.28 -2.45
N VAL A 20 -17.41 4.43 -1.91
CA VAL A 20 -17.65 3.80 -0.60
C VAL A 20 -17.10 4.76 0.45
N THR A 21 -17.95 5.65 0.95
CA THR A 21 -17.62 6.48 2.11
C THR A 21 -17.78 5.61 3.36
N ASN A 22 -16.66 5.28 4.00
CA ASN A 22 -16.60 4.46 5.21
C ASN A 22 -17.21 5.21 6.41
N HIS A 23 -18.54 5.26 6.50
CA HIS A 23 -19.30 5.92 7.58
C HIS A 23 -19.46 5.04 8.83
N LYS A 24 -19.11 3.74 8.77
CA LYS A 24 -19.31 2.80 9.88
C LYS A 24 -18.23 2.91 10.96
N TYR A 25 -17.06 3.48 10.63
CA TYR A 25 -15.93 3.58 11.54
C TYR A 25 -15.12 4.87 11.31
N PRO A 26 -15.57 6.04 11.80
CA PRO A 26 -14.78 7.27 11.72
C PRO A 26 -13.70 7.26 12.81
N HIS A 27 -12.44 7.49 12.41
CA HIS A 27 -11.25 7.47 13.27
C HIS A 27 -10.95 6.10 13.91
N ILE A 28 -10.58 5.15 13.07
CA ILE A 28 -10.21 3.80 13.50
C ILE A 28 -8.79 3.85 14.05
N ASN A 29 -8.66 3.95 15.36
CA ASN A 29 -7.53 3.32 16.03
C ASN A 29 -8.11 2.11 16.76
N MET A 30 -7.91 0.91 16.21
CA MET A 30 -8.38 -0.34 16.81
C MET A 30 -7.28 -1.02 17.63
N ASP A 31 -7.65 -1.58 18.78
CA ASP A 31 -6.80 -2.55 19.45
C ASP A 31 -6.78 -3.90 18.71
N ILE A 32 -5.80 -4.74 19.02
CA ILE A 32 -5.59 -6.01 18.31
C ILE A 32 -6.72 -7.02 18.54
N ASP A 33 -7.38 -6.99 19.70
CA ASP A 33 -8.47 -7.91 20.03
C ASP A 33 -9.71 -7.59 19.20
N ALA A 34 -10.03 -6.30 19.03
CA ALA A 34 -11.08 -5.83 18.14
C ALA A 34 -10.81 -6.25 16.69
N ILE A 35 -9.56 -6.14 16.22
CA ILE A 35 -9.15 -6.61 14.89
C ILE A 35 -9.33 -8.13 14.77
N ASN A 36 -8.98 -8.88 15.81
CA ASN A 36 -9.17 -10.33 15.89
C ASN A 36 -10.63 -10.77 15.99
N ALA A 37 -11.56 -9.87 16.28
CA ALA A 37 -12.99 -10.17 16.27
C ALA A 37 -13.68 -9.84 14.93
N LEU A 38 -13.02 -9.13 14.02
CA LEU A 38 -13.65 -8.67 12.78
C LEU A 38 -14.06 -9.83 11.85
N PRO A 39 -15.31 -9.82 11.33
CA PRO A 39 -15.68 -10.61 10.16
C PRO A 39 -14.77 -10.28 8.97
N CYS A 40 -14.62 -11.23 8.04
CA CYS A 40 -13.75 -11.07 6.86
C CYS A 40 -14.10 -9.82 6.04
N GLU A 41 -15.39 -9.57 5.85
CA GLU A 41 -15.87 -8.39 5.11
C GLU A 41 -15.45 -7.08 5.77
N ASP A 42 -15.68 -6.92 7.07
CA ASP A 42 -15.29 -5.70 7.80
C ASP A 42 -13.75 -5.55 7.84
N PHE A 43 -13.00 -6.64 7.98
CA PHE A 43 -11.53 -6.61 7.93
C PHE A 43 -11.01 -6.14 6.57
N VAL A 44 -11.57 -6.67 5.46
CA VAL A 44 -11.19 -6.23 4.11
C VAL A 44 -11.65 -4.79 3.85
N ASN A 45 -12.80 -4.36 4.36
CA ASN A 45 -13.26 -2.97 4.23
C ASN A 45 -12.33 -1.98 4.94
N ILE A 46 -11.78 -2.34 6.10
CA ILE A 46 -10.88 -1.49 6.90
C ILE A 46 -9.44 -1.53 6.36
N PHE A 47 -8.91 -2.74 6.14
CA PHE A 47 -7.50 -2.93 5.81
C PHE A 47 -7.25 -3.12 4.30
N GLY A 48 -8.28 -3.17 3.46
CA GLY A 48 -8.18 -3.52 2.03
C GLY A 48 -7.27 -2.65 1.19
N ASN A 49 -6.93 -1.45 1.65
CA ASN A 49 -6.00 -0.54 0.96
C ASN A 49 -4.68 -0.31 1.73
N VAL A 50 -4.28 -1.17 2.68
CA VAL A 50 -2.93 -1.07 3.30
C VAL A 50 -1.83 -1.37 2.27
N VAL A 51 -2.13 -2.23 1.30
CA VAL A 51 -1.37 -2.33 0.04
C VAL A 51 -2.25 -1.76 -1.07
N GLU A 52 -1.73 -0.79 -1.81
CA GLU A 52 -2.52 0.01 -2.76
C GLU A 52 -3.29 -0.87 -3.75
N LYS A 53 -4.62 -0.71 -3.77
CA LYS A 53 -5.57 -1.41 -4.65
C LYS A 53 -5.42 -2.94 -4.62
N CYS A 54 -4.91 -3.51 -3.52
CA CYS A 54 -4.63 -4.94 -3.37
C CYS A 54 -5.40 -5.58 -2.19
N PRO A 55 -6.76 -5.52 -2.15
CA PRO A 55 -7.54 -6.08 -1.03
C PRO A 55 -7.43 -7.59 -0.89
N LEU A 56 -6.98 -8.30 -1.93
CA LEU A 56 -6.73 -9.75 -1.87
C LEU A 56 -5.69 -10.11 -0.81
N ILE A 57 -4.67 -9.26 -0.60
CA ILE A 57 -3.61 -9.52 0.37
C ILE A 57 -4.20 -9.57 1.78
N THR A 58 -5.04 -8.59 2.13
CA THR A 58 -5.67 -8.56 3.46
C THR A 58 -6.74 -9.62 3.62
N ALA A 59 -7.49 -9.94 2.57
CA ALA A 59 -8.44 -11.06 2.57
C ALA A 59 -7.73 -12.41 2.85
N ALA A 60 -6.55 -12.63 2.27
CA ALA A 60 -5.76 -13.83 2.52
C ALA A 60 -5.19 -13.84 3.95
N VAL A 61 -4.62 -12.71 4.39
CA VAL A 61 -4.03 -12.55 5.73
C VAL A 61 -5.07 -12.71 6.84
N TRP A 62 -6.33 -12.34 6.64
CA TRP A 62 -7.41 -12.52 7.61
C TRP A 62 -7.54 -13.95 8.14
N SER A 63 -7.20 -14.96 7.32
CA SER A 63 -7.25 -16.38 7.71
C SER A 63 -6.16 -16.79 8.71
N ARG A 64 -5.19 -15.91 8.99
CA ARG A 64 -4.06 -16.16 9.90
C ARG A 64 -4.28 -15.64 11.32
N ARG A 65 -5.45 -15.05 11.60
CA ARG A 65 -5.85 -14.62 12.94
C ARG A 65 -5.97 -15.84 13.90
N PRO A 66 -5.81 -15.63 15.22
CA PRO A 66 -5.56 -14.34 15.87
C PRO A 66 -4.12 -13.85 15.71
N PHE A 67 -3.95 -12.52 15.60
CA PHE A 67 -2.65 -11.86 15.66
C PHE A 67 -2.33 -11.43 17.10
N ALA A 68 -1.09 -11.58 17.53
CA ALA A 68 -0.68 -11.18 18.89
C ALA A 68 -0.60 -9.67 19.09
N ASN A 69 -0.19 -8.92 18.05
CA ASN A 69 -0.03 -7.47 18.05
C ASN A 69 0.07 -6.96 16.60
N LEU A 70 0.25 -5.64 16.43
CA LEU A 70 0.45 -5.01 15.11
C LEU A 70 1.62 -5.63 14.33
N THR A 71 2.75 -5.90 14.99
CA THR A 71 3.93 -6.51 14.37
C THR A 71 3.61 -7.88 13.77
N ALA A 72 2.77 -8.69 14.42
CA ALA A 72 2.35 -9.99 13.90
C ALA A 72 1.45 -9.86 12.65
N LEU A 73 0.58 -8.85 12.59
CA LEU A 73 -0.22 -8.53 11.41
C LEU A 73 0.66 -8.05 10.24
N GLU A 74 1.62 -7.18 10.52
CA GLU A 74 2.60 -6.70 9.53
C GLU A 74 3.45 -7.83 8.96
N ALA A 75 3.96 -8.72 9.84
CA ALA A 75 4.70 -9.91 9.44
C ALA A 75 3.85 -10.81 8.54
N ALA A 76 2.57 -11.02 8.87
CA ALA A 76 1.68 -11.83 8.06
C ALA A 76 1.47 -11.27 6.64
N ILE A 77 1.41 -9.94 6.49
CA ILE A 77 1.34 -9.25 5.20
C ILE A 77 2.67 -9.37 4.44
N SER A 78 3.81 -9.11 5.11
CA SER A 78 5.13 -9.23 4.49
C SER A 78 5.37 -10.64 3.96
N GLU A 79 5.10 -11.67 4.77
CA GLU A 79 5.27 -13.07 4.39
C GLU A 79 4.39 -13.44 3.19
N PHE A 80 3.15 -12.95 3.14
CA PHE A 80 2.28 -13.18 1.98
C PHE A 80 2.89 -12.56 0.71
N ILE A 81 3.35 -11.32 0.77
CA ILE A 81 4.00 -10.64 -0.36
C ILE A 81 5.29 -11.36 -0.77
N ASP A 82 6.10 -11.79 0.19
CA ASP A 82 7.38 -12.44 -0.05
C ASP A 82 7.23 -13.80 -0.72
N ALA A 83 6.17 -14.54 -0.38
CA ALA A 83 5.81 -15.83 -0.97
C ALA A 83 5.25 -15.72 -2.40
N LEU A 84 4.87 -14.52 -2.87
CA LEU A 84 4.38 -14.36 -4.24
C LEU A 84 5.48 -14.64 -5.26
N PRO A 85 5.12 -15.23 -6.43
CA PRO A 85 6.04 -15.28 -7.55
C PRO A 85 6.41 -13.85 -7.97
N GLU A 86 7.53 -13.76 -8.69
CA GLU A 86 8.05 -12.51 -9.24
C GLU A 86 6.98 -11.67 -9.96
N SER A 87 6.15 -12.31 -10.79
CA SER A 87 5.06 -11.67 -11.52
C SER A 87 3.97 -11.11 -10.59
N GLY A 88 3.71 -11.76 -9.45
CA GLY A 88 2.80 -11.28 -8.42
C GLY A 88 3.34 -10.04 -7.71
N LYS A 89 4.63 -10.04 -7.38
CA LYS A 89 5.33 -8.86 -6.83
C LYS A 89 5.27 -7.68 -7.81
N GLU A 90 5.57 -7.90 -9.08
CA GLU A 90 5.41 -6.85 -10.10
C GLU A 90 3.94 -6.42 -10.29
N GLY A 91 2.99 -7.34 -10.14
CA GLY A 91 1.55 -7.05 -10.13
C GLY A 91 1.17 -6.05 -9.06
N ILE A 92 1.67 -6.24 -7.82
CA ILE A 92 1.48 -5.27 -6.73
C ILE A 92 2.05 -3.91 -7.11
N LEU A 93 3.29 -3.85 -7.63
CA LEU A 93 3.91 -2.58 -8.02
C LEU A 93 3.07 -1.83 -9.06
N ARG A 94 2.45 -2.55 -10.01
CA ARG A 94 1.56 -1.97 -11.04
C ARG A 94 0.25 -1.42 -10.50
N CYS A 95 -0.15 -1.77 -9.28
CA CYS A 95 -1.33 -1.19 -8.64
C CYS A 95 -1.07 0.24 -8.12
N TYR A 96 0.20 0.63 -7.92
CA TYR A 96 0.55 1.94 -7.42
C TYR A 96 0.44 3.02 -8.53
N PRO A 97 -0.12 4.20 -8.21
CA PRO A 97 -0.12 5.33 -9.13
C PRO A 97 1.29 5.89 -9.32
N ASP A 98 1.55 6.49 -10.49
CA ASP A 98 2.78 7.25 -10.70
C ASP A 98 2.84 8.46 -9.77
N LEU A 99 4.01 8.73 -9.18
CA LEU A 99 4.25 9.95 -8.41
C LEU A 99 4.13 11.19 -9.29
N ALA A 100 3.28 12.13 -8.88
CA ALA A 100 2.92 13.32 -9.66
C ALA A 100 2.43 13.01 -11.09
N GLY A 101 1.82 11.84 -11.27
CA GLY A 101 1.27 11.40 -12.55
C GLY A 101 -0.16 11.85 -12.82
N ARG A 102 -0.77 11.21 -13.81
CA ARG A 102 -2.15 11.52 -14.27
C ARG A 102 -3.19 11.39 -13.17
N ASP A 103 -3.03 10.43 -12.26
CA ASP A 103 -4.03 10.19 -11.21
C ASP A 103 -4.09 11.34 -10.20
N LEU A 104 -2.94 11.99 -9.91
CA LEU A 104 -2.88 13.20 -9.08
C LEU A 104 -3.55 14.37 -9.80
N GLN A 105 -3.26 14.57 -11.09
CA GLN A 105 -3.82 15.65 -11.89
C GLN A 105 -5.33 15.49 -12.14
N GLY A 106 -5.80 14.25 -12.27
CA GLY A 106 -7.19 13.91 -12.55
C GLY A 106 -8.03 13.65 -11.30
N ASP A 107 -7.49 13.88 -10.10
CA ASP A 107 -8.20 13.71 -8.83
C ASP A 107 -8.67 12.26 -8.54
N THR A 108 -7.99 11.25 -9.11
CA THR A 108 -8.39 9.83 -9.06
C THR A 108 -7.53 8.95 -8.14
N LEU A 109 -6.63 9.57 -7.36
CA LEU A 109 -5.88 8.87 -6.31
C LEU A 109 -6.83 8.30 -5.25
N THR A 110 -6.44 7.16 -4.67
CA THR A 110 -7.03 6.72 -3.39
C THR A 110 -6.77 7.75 -2.31
N ARG A 111 -7.58 7.74 -1.25
CA ARG A 111 -7.42 8.67 -0.12
C ARG A 111 -6.00 8.58 0.46
N GLU A 112 -5.52 7.36 0.70
CA GLU A 112 -4.20 7.12 1.27
C GLU A 112 -3.09 7.64 0.34
N SER A 113 -3.15 7.33 -0.97
CA SER A 113 -2.16 7.86 -1.92
C SER A 113 -2.21 9.39 -2.04
N ARG A 114 -3.38 10.02 -1.97
CA ARG A 114 -3.49 11.49 -1.98
C ARG A 114 -2.78 12.11 -0.78
N GLU A 115 -3.03 11.59 0.43
CA GLU A 115 -2.38 12.08 1.65
C GLU A 115 -0.86 11.88 1.60
N GLU A 116 -0.40 10.75 1.07
CA GLU A 116 1.01 10.43 0.87
C GLU A 116 1.69 11.39 -0.12
N HIS A 117 1.02 11.71 -1.22
CA HIS A 117 1.53 12.66 -2.22
C HIS A 117 1.62 14.08 -1.68
N ALA A 118 0.57 14.55 -1.01
CA ALA A 118 0.54 15.88 -0.39
C ALA A 118 1.65 16.02 0.67
N ARG A 119 1.85 14.99 1.50
CA ARG A 119 2.90 15.01 2.54
C ARG A 119 4.31 15.10 1.96
N ALA A 120 4.54 14.51 0.79
CA ALA A 120 5.82 14.59 0.10
C ALA A 120 6.01 15.88 -0.72
N GLY A 121 5.01 16.77 -0.75
CA GLY A 121 5.02 18.02 -1.53
C GLY A 121 4.93 17.81 -3.04
N LEU A 122 4.33 16.70 -3.48
CA LEU A 122 4.17 16.37 -4.91
C LEU A 122 3.03 17.13 -5.59
N ASP A 123 2.15 17.75 -4.80
CA ASP A 123 1.10 18.67 -5.23
C ASP A 123 1.62 20.10 -5.48
N ALA A 124 2.82 20.43 -4.98
CA ALA A 124 3.46 21.75 -5.11
C ALA A 124 4.74 21.71 -5.96
N LEU A 125 4.78 20.88 -7.00
CA LEU A 125 5.89 20.86 -7.96
C LEU A 125 5.84 22.06 -8.91
N SER A 126 6.99 22.68 -9.15
CA SER A 126 7.15 23.60 -10.28
C SER A 126 6.98 22.87 -11.61
N SER A 127 6.66 23.60 -12.69
CA SER A 127 6.51 23.01 -14.03
C SER A 127 7.75 22.24 -14.49
N GLY A 128 8.95 22.72 -14.12
CA GLY A 128 10.21 22.03 -14.43
C GLY A 128 10.38 20.72 -13.66
N GLU A 129 10.05 20.71 -12.36
CA GLU A 129 10.07 19.49 -11.54
C GLU A 129 9.04 18.47 -12.03
N ALA A 130 7.82 18.90 -12.36
CA ALA A 130 6.76 18.03 -12.88
C ALA A 130 7.16 17.38 -14.21
N LEU A 131 7.75 18.16 -15.14
CA LEU A 131 8.24 17.63 -16.41
C LEU A 131 9.37 16.61 -16.21
N ARG A 132 10.31 16.90 -15.30
CA ARG A 132 11.41 15.99 -14.96
C ARG A 132 10.88 14.69 -14.34
N MET A 133 9.93 14.77 -13.41
CA MET A 133 9.31 13.61 -12.79
C MET A 133 8.58 12.75 -13.82
N SER A 134 7.79 13.38 -14.71
CA SER A 134 7.04 12.70 -15.77
C SER A 134 7.97 11.93 -16.71
N ARG A 135 9.06 12.57 -17.17
CA ARG A 135 10.08 11.94 -18.01
C ARG A 135 10.72 10.74 -17.31
N LEU A 136 11.16 10.91 -16.06
CA LEU A 136 11.82 9.84 -15.31
C LEU A 136 10.88 8.67 -15.01
N ASN A 137 9.61 8.93 -14.67
CA ASN A 137 8.59 7.89 -14.51
C ASN A 137 8.39 7.09 -15.82
N TRP A 138 8.41 7.75 -16.97
CA TRP A 138 8.32 7.08 -18.26
C TRP A 138 9.54 6.19 -18.52
N GLU A 139 10.76 6.73 -18.36
CA GLU A 139 12.01 5.98 -18.54
C GLU A 139 12.07 4.75 -17.60
N TYR A 140 11.71 4.95 -16.32
CA TYR A 140 11.64 3.89 -15.33
C TYR A 140 10.68 2.76 -15.74
N LYS A 141 9.45 3.11 -16.16
CA LYS A 141 8.46 2.12 -16.58
C LYS A 141 8.85 1.39 -17.85
N VAL A 142 9.47 2.07 -18.83
CA VAL A 142 9.99 1.42 -20.03
C VAL A 142 11.06 0.38 -19.67
N ARG A 143 11.93 0.69 -18.72
CA ARG A 143 13.01 -0.21 -18.29
C ARG A 143 12.49 -1.41 -17.49
N PHE A 144 11.62 -1.17 -16.51
CA PHE A 144 11.27 -2.20 -15.51
C PHE A 144 9.90 -2.85 -15.72
N GLY A 145 9.00 -2.20 -16.47
CA GLY A 145 7.64 -2.71 -16.71
C GLY A 145 6.69 -2.59 -15.51
N PHE A 146 7.03 -1.77 -14.51
CA PHE A 146 6.20 -1.40 -13.37
C PHE A 146 6.51 0.05 -12.91
N PRO A 147 5.58 0.74 -12.22
CA PRO A 147 5.79 2.10 -11.69
C PRO A 147 6.93 2.20 -10.69
N PHE A 148 7.48 3.41 -10.56
CA PHE A 148 8.41 3.72 -9.48
C PHE A 148 7.63 3.84 -8.16
N VAL A 149 7.97 2.98 -7.20
CA VAL A 149 7.36 2.98 -5.87
C VAL A 149 8.40 3.38 -4.84
N ILE A 150 8.06 4.37 -4.02
CA ILE A 150 8.82 4.81 -2.85
C ILE A 150 7.84 5.22 -1.75
N CYS A 151 8.21 5.01 -0.50
CA CYS A 151 7.41 5.43 0.64
C CYS A 151 7.41 6.96 0.79
N ALA A 152 6.48 7.64 0.11
CA ALA A 152 6.42 9.10 0.03
C ALA A 152 6.40 9.78 1.41
N ARG A 153 5.76 9.17 2.43
CA ARG A 153 5.75 9.69 3.82
C ARG A 153 7.13 9.77 4.48
N MET A 154 8.14 9.10 3.94
CA MET A 154 9.51 9.08 4.45
C MET A 154 10.50 9.86 3.56
N ASN A 155 10.01 10.55 2.53
CA ASN A 155 10.84 11.18 1.53
C ASN A 155 10.26 12.54 1.11
N ASP A 156 11.10 13.55 1.00
CA ASP A 156 10.72 14.80 0.35
C ASP A 156 10.84 14.69 -1.18
N LYS A 157 10.30 15.68 -1.91
CA LYS A 157 10.35 15.71 -3.38
C LYS A 157 11.77 15.66 -3.95
N ALA A 158 12.77 16.19 -3.24
CA ALA A 158 14.15 16.22 -3.71
C ALA A 158 14.76 14.81 -3.65
N ASN A 159 14.57 14.11 -2.52
CA ASN A 159 15.01 12.73 -2.36
C ASN A 159 14.25 11.79 -3.29
N ILE A 160 12.95 12.01 -3.52
CA ILE A 160 12.17 11.23 -4.50
C ILE A 160 12.80 11.32 -5.90
N LEU A 161 13.10 12.53 -6.38
CA LEU A 161 13.74 12.74 -7.68
C LEU A 161 15.14 12.12 -7.75
N GLN A 162 15.92 12.22 -6.67
CA GLN A 162 17.23 11.59 -6.55
C GLN A 162 17.10 10.06 -6.64
N GLN A 163 16.25 9.46 -5.81
CA GLN A 163 16.02 8.02 -5.77
C GLN A 163 15.52 7.48 -7.10
N LEU A 164 14.60 8.20 -7.76
CA LEU A 164 14.12 7.82 -9.08
C LEU A 164 15.26 7.83 -10.12
N THR A 165 16.14 8.84 -10.07
CA THR A 165 17.31 8.92 -10.95
C THR A 165 18.32 7.79 -10.68
N GLU A 166 18.63 7.51 -9.41
CA GLU A 166 19.58 6.48 -9.01
C GLU A 166 19.06 5.07 -9.33
N ARG A 167 17.81 4.80 -8.99
CA ARG A 167 17.18 3.48 -9.14
C ARG A 167 16.93 3.10 -10.60
N CYS A 168 16.82 4.07 -11.51
CA CYS A 168 16.85 3.81 -12.96
C CYS A 168 18.11 3.06 -13.43
N ARG A 169 19.20 3.06 -12.65
CA ARG A 169 20.45 2.37 -12.99
C ARG A 169 20.53 0.94 -12.45
N ASN A 170 19.57 0.53 -11.62
CA ASN A 170 19.56 -0.80 -11.03
C ASN A 170 19.30 -1.90 -12.05
N GLU A 171 19.75 -3.10 -11.71
CA GLU A 171 19.30 -4.35 -12.33
C GLU A 171 17.83 -4.60 -11.98
N ARG A 172 17.06 -5.18 -12.91
CA ARG A 172 15.60 -5.35 -12.74
C ARG A 172 15.25 -6.19 -11.51
N THR A 173 16.03 -7.22 -11.20
CA THR A 173 15.81 -8.09 -10.03
C THR A 173 16.01 -7.33 -8.71
N VAL A 174 17.07 -6.53 -8.63
CA VAL A 174 17.37 -5.64 -7.49
C VAL A 174 16.27 -4.59 -7.35
N GLU A 175 15.84 -3.99 -8.45
CA GLU A 175 14.85 -2.93 -8.40
C GLU A 175 13.46 -3.43 -7.98
N ARG A 176 13.06 -4.60 -8.46
CA ARG A 176 11.82 -5.23 -8.01
C ARG A 176 11.85 -5.50 -6.51
N ALA A 177 12.95 -6.05 -5.99
CA ALA A 177 13.10 -6.28 -4.55
C ALA A 177 13.02 -4.96 -3.77
N ARG A 178 13.72 -3.92 -4.23
CA ARG A 178 13.67 -2.58 -3.60
C ARG A 178 12.28 -1.97 -3.63
N GLY A 179 11.56 -2.06 -4.75
CA GLY A 179 10.18 -1.60 -4.87
C GLY A 179 9.24 -2.30 -3.88
N ILE A 180 9.41 -3.61 -3.68
CA ILE A 180 8.62 -4.36 -2.69
C ILE A 180 8.94 -3.95 -1.25
N GLU A 181 10.19 -3.66 -0.93
CA GLU A 181 10.53 -3.11 0.39
C GLU A 181 9.89 -1.73 0.63
N GLU A 182 9.80 -0.89 -0.41
CA GLU A 182 9.05 0.38 -0.32
C GLU A 182 7.53 0.15 -0.14
N VAL A 183 6.95 -0.86 -0.79
CA VAL A 183 5.55 -1.28 -0.56
C VAL A 183 5.32 -1.68 0.91
N LYS A 184 6.24 -2.45 1.51
CA LYS A 184 6.14 -2.86 2.91
C LYS A 184 6.19 -1.66 3.86
N LYS A 185 7.06 -0.68 3.60
CA LYS A 185 7.11 0.58 4.36
C LYS A 185 5.80 1.36 4.25
N ILE A 186 5.22 1.46 3.06
CA ILE A 186 3.91 2.11 2.85
C ILE A 186 2.84 1.37 3.66
N SER A 187 2.80 0.04 3.57
CA SER A 187 1.83 -0.79 4.31
C SER A 187 1.95 -0.62 5.82
N HIS A 188 3.17 -0.62 6.36
CA HIS A 188 3.43 -0.37 7.78
C HIS A 188 2.86 0.98 8.23
N LEU A 189 3.18 2.05 7.49
CA LEU A 189 2.71 3.39 7.82
C LEU A 189 1.19 3.55 7.69
N ARG A 190 0.56 2.84 6.74
CA ARG A 190 -0.91 2.80 6.62
C ARG A 190 -1.55 2.03 7.77
N LEU A 191 -0.96 0.91 8.19
CA LEU A 191 -1.43 0.14 9.35
C LEU A 191 -1.31 0.92 10.67
N GLN A 192 -0.20 1.61 10.88
CA GLN A 192 -0.02 2.50 12.05
C GLN A 192 -1.07 3.61 12.13
N SER A 193 -1.65 4.01 11.00
CA SER A 193 -2.75 4.98 10.96
C SER A 193 -4.12 4.37 11.27
N LEU A 194 -4.22 3.05 11.39
CA LEU A 194 -5.47 2.30 11.65
C LEU A 194 -5.50 1.57 13.00
N VAL A 195 -4.33 1.29 13.60
CA VAL A 195 -4.19 0.45 14.78
C VAL A 195 -3.67 1.28 15.95
N LEU A 196 -4.25 1.12 17.15
CA LEU A 196 -3.71 1.71 18.37
C LEU A 196 -2.31 1.12 18.62
N PRO A 197 -1.30 1.94 18.97
CA PRO A 197 -0.06 1.40 19.50
C PRO A 197 -0.40 0.60 20.76
N ASP A 198 0.24 -0.57 20.94
CA ASP A 198 0.10 -1.36 22.17
C ASP A 198 0.37 -0.43 23.36
N ALA A 199 -0.54 -0.40 24.33
CA ALA A 199 -0.28 0.32 25.57
C ALA A 199 1.01 -0.24 26.18
N PRO A 200 1.94 0.60 26.68
CA PRO A 200 3.12 0.07 27.37
C PRO A 200 2.63 -0.80 28.53
N ASN A 201 3.03 -2.07 28.52
CA ASN A 201 2.71 -3.05 29.57
C ASN A 201 2.80 -2.38 30.93
N ALA A 202 1.65 -2.20 31.59
CA ALA A 202 1.65 -1.76 32.98
C ALA A 202 2.47 -2.78 33.77
N PRO A 203 3.48 -2.35 34.56
CA PRO A 203 4.27 -3.29 35.33
C PRO A 203 3.32 -4.04 36.25
N ASN A 204 3.38 -5.37 36.15
CA ASN A 204 2.63 -6.30 36.98
C ASN A 204 2.81 -5.87 38.44
N LYS A 205 1.75 -5.34 39.07
CA LYS A 205 1.78 -5.06 40.51
C LYS A 205 1.76 -6.42 41.21
N LEU A 206 2.93 -6.80 41.72
CA LEU A 206 3.10 -7.81 42.77
C LEU A 206 2.32 -7.40 44.02
#